data_AF-A0A2N6AV00-F1
#
_entry.id   AF-A0A2N6AV00-F1
#
_cell.length_a   1.000
_cell.length_b   1.000
_cell.length_c   1.000
_cell.angle_alpha   90.00
_cell.angle_beta   90.00
_cell.angle_gamma   90.00
#
_symmetry.space_group_name_H-M   'P 1'
#
loop_
_entity.id
_entity.type
_entity.pdbx_description
1 polymer ?
#
loop_
_entity_poly.entity_id
_entity_poly.type
_entity_poly.pdbx_seq_one_letter_code
_entity_poly.pdbx_strand_id
1 'polypeptide(L)'
;MPDPQFDYRRAETGDAEHLARFINIAGEGLPYYLWQKMAEPGEDAWSVGRRRACREEGGFSYRNAHLALLGDDAAACLIGYPLDPVPEEIG
;
A
#
# COMPACT_ATOMS: atom_id res chain seq x y z
N MET A 1 -27.24 5.45 14.70
CA MET A 1 -25.85 5.29 15.20
C MET A 1 -25.11 6.56 14.85
N PRO A 2 -24.23 7.10 15.71
CA PRO A 2 -23.38 8.22 15.33
C PRO A 2 -22.42 7.79 14.21
N ASP A 3 -21.98 8.76 13.41
CA ASP A 3 -20.99 8.52 12.36
C ASP A 3 -19.66 8.04 12.98
N PRO A 4 -18.93 7.12 12.32
CA PRO A 4 -17.64 6.68 12.81
C PRO A 4 -16.65 7.86 12.82
N GLN A 5 -15.98 8.05 13.95
CA GLN A 5 -14.89 9.01 14.08
C GLN A 5 -13.58 8.34 13.65
N PHE A 6 -12.83 9.01 12.78
CA PHE A 6 -11.51 8.56 12.35
C PHE A 6 -10.42 9.49 12.86
N ASP A 7 -9.28 8.89 13.22
CA ASP A 7 -8.02 9.59 13.43
C ASP A 7 -7.11 9.40 12.20
N TYR A 8 -6.29 10.40 11.88
CA TYR A 8 -5.43 10.37 10.70
C TYR A 8 -3.96 10.52 11.07
N ARG A 9 -3.12 9.65 10.51
CA ARG A 9 -1.65 9.74 10.66
C ARG A 9 -0.93 9.32 9.40
N ARG A 10 0.35 9.70 9.27
CA ARG A 10 1.23 9.12 8.25
C ARG A 10 1.45 7.63 8.56
N ALA A 11 1.61 6.84 7.50
CA ALA A 11 1.98 5.45 7.66
C ALA A 11 3.45 5.32 8.08
N GLU A 12 3.76 4.23 8.76
CA GLU A 12 5.11 3.77 9.09
C GLU A 12 5.36 2.38 8.52
N THR A 13 6.59 1.89 8.60
CA THR A 13 6.94 0.56 8.08
C THR A 13 6.16 -0.58 8.76
N GLY A 14 5.74 -0.38 10.01
CA GLY A 14 4.86 -1.30 10.75
C GLY A 14 3.48 -1.50 10.09
N ASP A 15 3.03 -0.55 9.26
CA ASP A 15 1.73 -0.62 8.59
C ASP A 15 1.75 -1.43 7.28
N ALA A 16 2.89 -2.02 6.90
CA ALA A 16 3.08 -2.64 5.60
C ALA A 16 2.04 -3.73 5.25
N GLU A 17 1.58 -4.51 6.24
CA GLU A 17 0.51 -5.49 6.02
C GLU A 17 -0.81 -4.78 5.64
N HIS A 18 -1.24 -3.77 6.41
CA HIS A 18 -2.44 -2.99 6.10
C HIS A 18 -2.35 -2.33 4.72
N LEU A 19 -1.22 -1.68 4.40
CA LEU A 19 -1.00 -1.05 3.10
C LEU A 19 -1.07 -2.05 1.94
N ALA A 20 -0.48 -3.24 2.10
CA ALA A 20 -0.55 -4.30 1.09
C ALA A 20 -1.99 -4.79 0.88
N ARG A 21 -2.78 -4.91 1.96
CA ARG A 21 -4.20 -5.29 1.85
C ARG A 21 -5.02 -4.20 1.17
N PHE A 22 -4.88 -2.94 1.57
CA PHE A 22 -5.66 -1.84 1.01
C PHE A 22 -5.38 -1.62 -0.47
N ILE A 23 -4.11 -1.62 -0.90
CA ILE A 23 -3.82 -1.46 -2.32
C ILE A 23 -4.35 -2.64 -3.13
N ASN A 24 -4.30 -3.86 -2.57
CA ASN A 24 -4.85 -5.03 -3.24
C ASN A 24 -6.38 -4.95 -3.37
N ILE A 25 -7.08 -4.44 -2.36
CA ILE A 25 -8.52 -4.17 -2.42
C ILE A 25 -8.80 -3.12 -3.50
N ALA A 26 -8.10 -1.99 -3.48
CA ALA A 26 -8.27 -0.90 -4.44
C ALA A 26 -7.97 -1.32 -5.89
N GLY A 27 -7.03 -2.24 -6.06
CA GLY A 27 -6.67 -2.82 -7.36
C GLY A 27 -7.42 -4.11 -7.70
N GLU A 28 -8.47 -4.47 -6.95
CA GLU A 28 -9.32 -5.65 -7.21
C GLU A 28 -8.55 -6.97 -7.39
N GLY A 29 -7.48 -7.16 -6.61
CA GLY A 29 -6.63 -8.37 -6.67
C GLY A 29 -5.48 -8.30 -7.68
N LEU A 30 -5.40 -7.28 -8.54
CA LEU A 30 -4.31 -7.13 -9.50
C LEU A 30 -2.93 -6.98 -8.83
N PRO A 31 -2.76 -6.22 -7.73
CA PRO A 31 -1.48 -6.16 -7.03
C PRO A 31 -1.00 -7.53 -6.56
N TYR A 32 -1.87 -8.34 -5.94
CA TYR A 32 -1.52 -9.69 -5.51
C TYR A 32 -1.10 -10.58 -6.69
N TYR A 33 -1.83 -10.54 -7.80
CA TYR A 33 -1.46 -11.27 -9.02
C TYR A 33 -0.07 -10.88 -9.54
N LEU A 34 0.27 -9.59 -9.54
CA LEU A 34 1.60 -9.12 -9.93
C LEU A 34 2.67 -9.57 -8.94
N TRP A 35 2.37 -9.56 -7.64
CA TRP A 35 3.30 -10.04 -6.62
C TRP A 35 3.56 -11.55 -6.73
N GLN A 36 2.58 -12.36 -7.12
CA GLN A 36 2.79 -13.78 -7.42
C GLN A 36 3.81 -14.02 -8.54
N LYS A 37 3.87 -13.11 -9.53
CA LYS A 37 4.87 -13.18 -10.61
C LYS A 37 6.26 -12.70 -10.19
N MET A 38 6.34 -11.90 -9.12
CA MET A 38 7.60 -11.36 -8.58
C MET A 38 8.18 -12.24 -7.47
N ALA A 39 7.37 -13.10 -6.86
CA ALA A 39 7.76 -13.95 -5.75
C ALA A 39 8.85 -14.95 -6.19
N GLU A 40 9.87 -15.10 -5.36
CA GLU A 40 10.88 -16.14 -5.52
C GLU A 40 10.30 -17.54 -5.24
N PRO A 41 10.94 -18.65 -5.68
CA PRO A 41 10.46 -19.99 -5.39
C PRO A 41 10.24 -20.22 -3.88
N GLY A 42 9.00 -20.45 -3.48
CA GLY A 42 8.60 -20.65 -2.07
C GLY A 42 8.31 -19.36 -1.30
N GLU A 43 8.44 -18.19 -1.92
CA GLU A 43 8.07 -16.92 -1.31
C GLU A 43 6.55 -16.68 -1.40
N ASP A 44 5.96 -16.24 -0.29
CA ASP A 44 4.58 -15.79 -0.24
C ASP A 44 4.42 -14.42 -0.92
N ALA A 45 3.45 -14.29 -1.83
CA ALA A 45 3.20 -13.05 -2.56
C ALA A 45 2.84 -11.86 -1.65
N TRP A 46 2.24 -12.09 -0.48
CA TRP A 46 2.04 -11.00 0.49
C TRP A 46 3.35 -10.50 1.10
N SER A 47 4.39 -11.35 1.19
CA SER A 47 5.73 -10.92 1.61
C SER A 47 6.35 -9.96 0.59
N VAL A 48 6.14 -10.19 -0.70
CA VAL A 48 6.52 -9.25 -1.76
C VAL A 48 5.76 -7.93 -1.60
N GLY A 49 4.44 -7.97 -1.39
CA GLY A 49 3.61 -6.79 -1.17
C GLY A 49 4.06 -5.95 0.02
N ARG A 50 4.28 -6.58 1.19
CA ARG A 50 4.84 -5.94 2.39
C ARG A 50 6.21 -5.33 2.13
N ARG A 51 7.12 -6.08 1.49
CA ARG A 51 8.46 -5.58 1.14
C ARG A 51 8.36 -4.33 0.26
N ARG A 52 7.44 -4.31 -0.71
CA ARG A 52 7.20 -3.14 -1.58
C ARG A 52 6.65 -1.96 -0.79
N ALA A 53 5.66 -2.18 0.09
CA ALA A 53 5.11 -1.13 0.94
C ALA A 53 6.18 -0.47 1.85
N CYS A 54 7.15 -1.24 2.33
CA CYS A 54 8.27 -0.73 3.15
C CYS A 54 9.34 0.04 2.36
N ARG A 55 9.31 0.05 1.03
CA ARG A 55 10.38 0.69 0.24
C ARG A 55 10.39 2.19 0.44
N GLU A 56 11.57 2.77 0.25
CA GLU A 56 11.79 4.21 0.18
C GLU A 56 11.83 4.72 -1.28
N GLU A 57 11.21 3.99 -2.20
CA GLU A 57 11.18 4.34 -3.62
C GLU A 57 9.89 3.84 -4.28
N GLY A 58 9.53 4.45 -5.40
CA GLY A 58 8.29 4.15 -6.13
C GLY A 58 7.04 4.75 -5.51
N GLY A 59 5.94 4.66 -6.26
CA GLY A 59 4.64 5.22 -5.86
C GLY A 59 4.00 4.49 -4.68
N PHE A 60 4.06 3.16 -4.66
CA PHE A 60 3.56 2.34 -3.55
C PHE A 60 4.63 2.20 -2.45
N SER A 61 4.57 3.10 -1.46
CA SER A 61 5.50 3.20 -0.33
C SER A 61 4.78 3.79 0.89
N TYR A 62 5.14 3.37 2.10
CA TYR A 62 4.64 3.93 3.36
C TYR A 62 4.84 5.45 3.45
N ARG A 63 5.92 5.99 2.85
CA ARG A 63 6.20 7.43 2.87
C ARG A 63 5.14 8.27 2.15
N ASN A 64 4.45 7.64 1.19
CA ASN A 64 3.40 8.25 0.36
C ASN A 64 2.00 8.02 0.95
N ALA A 65 1.88 7.31 2.09
CA ALA A 65 0.61 6.87 2.64
C ALA A 65 0.21 7.62 3.91
N HIS A 66 -1.09 7.93 4.00
CA HIS A 66 -1.77 8.33 5.23
C HIS A 66 -2.84 7.30 5.58
N LEU A 67 -2.97 6.96 6.85
CA LEU A 67 -3.99 6.04 7.35
C LEU A 67 -5.14 6.79 8.00
N ALA A 68 -6.35 6.26 7.82
CA ALA A 68 -7.51 6.57 8.64
C ALA A 68 -7.71 5.41 9.64
N LEU A 69 -7.71 5.72 10.93
CA LEU A 69 -7.82 4.77 12.02
C LEU A 69 -9.21 4.84 12.64
N LEU A 70 -9.84 3.69 12.88
CA LEU A 70 -11.05 3.57 13.69
C LEU A 70 -10.66 2.95 15.03
N GLY A 71 -10.38 3.80 16.03
CA GLY A 71 -9.63 3.36 17.21
C GLY A 71 -8.18 3.07 16.84
N ASP A 72 -7.68 1.89 17.20
CA ASP A 72 -6.30 1.47 16.89
C ASP A 72 -6.17 0.75 15.53
N ASP A 73 -7.30 0.41 14.90
CA ASP A 73 -7.33 -0.35 13.65
C ASP A 73 -7.28 0.56 12.42
N ALA A 74 -6.39 0.25 11.48
CA ALA A 74 -6.39 0.90 10.19
C ALA A 74 -7.64 0.49 9.39
N ALA A 75 -8.47 1.46 9.04
CA ALA A 75 -9.69 1.25 8.28
C ALA A 75 -9.53 1.57 6.79
N ALA A 76 -8.65 2.51 6.46
CA ALA A 76 -8.36 2.90 5.08
C ALA A 76 -6.96 3.53 4.97
N CYS A 77 -6.48 3.67 3.73
CA CYS A 77 -5.31 4.50 3.41
C CYS A 77 -5.56 5.40 2.21
N LEU A 78 -4.91 6.57 2.22
CA LEU A 78 -4.72 7.44 1.06
C LEU A 78 -3.26 7.36 0.64
N ILE A 79 -2.99 7.03 -0.62
CA ILE A 79 -1.63 7.03 -1.20
C ILE A 79 -1.54 8.13 -2.24
N GLY A 80 -0.58 9.03 -2.09
CA GLY A 80 -0.35 10.13 -3.01
C GLY A 80 1.13 10.44 -3.16
N TYR A 81 1.58 10.61 -4.40
CA TYR A 81 2.97 10.92 -4.75
C TYR A 81 3.02 11.75 -6.03
N PRO A 82 4.03 12.61 -6.19
CA PRO A 82 4.23 13.33 -7.44
C PRO A 82 4.61 12.35 -8.55
N LEU A 83 4.08 12.61 -9.75
CA LEU A 83 4.56 11.95 -10.98
C LEU A 83 5.64 12.81 -11.62
N ASP A 84 6.57 12.16 -12.32
CA ASP A 84 7.49 12.89 -13.18
C ASP A 84 6.72 13.64 -14.27
N PRO A 85 7.09 14.89 -14.58
CA PRO A 85 6.40 15.69 -15.58
C PRO A 85 6.59 15.15 -17.01
N VAL A 86 7.60 14.31 -17.20
CA VAL A 86 7.86 13.61 -18.46
C VAL A 86 7.37 12.17 -18.30
N PRO A 87 6.39 11.71 -19.09
CA PRO A 87 5.94 10.32 -19.07
C PRO A 87 7.10 9.37 -19.41
N GLU A 88 7.20 8.25 -18.71
CA GLU A 88 8.07 7.16 -19.12
C GLU A 88 7.58 6.56 -20.44
N GLU A 89 8.50 6.25 -21.35
CA GLU A 89 8.16 5.49 -22.55
C GLU A 89 7.72 4.08 -22.16
N ILE A 90 6.65 3.60 -22.79
CA ILE A 90 6.22 2.21 -22.62
C ILE A 90 7.13 1.35 -23.49
N GLY A 91 8.05 0.64 -22.86
CA GLY A 91 8.90 -0.39 -23.48
C GLY A 91 8.15 -1.68 -23.80
#